data_AF-A0A5A8DKF3-F1
#
_entry.id   AF-A0A5A8DKF3-F1
#
_cell.length_a   1.000
_cell.length_b   1.000
_cell.length_c   1.000
_cell.angle_alpha   90.00
_cell.angle_beta   90.00
_cell.angle_gamma   90.00
#
_symmetry.space_group_name_H-M   'P 1'
#
loop_
_entity.id
_entity.type
_entity.pdbx_description
1 polymer ?
#
loop_
_entity_poly.entity_id
_entity_poly.type
_entity_poly.pdbx_seq_one_letter_code
_entity_poly.pdbx_strand_id
1 'polypeptide(L)'
;MRSALLAAVLAASSACVFAEDDRYPQFHVRPPTNWINDPNGPMYDPASKTYHLFTQYNPFGSSWGHMSWSHSASLDLVRWWHLPVALWPNQTYDQDGVFSGSVSIVDGAPLLSYTCVGPKGQLQCQARPVDASDPDLVEWAKDEANPVIGTPPPGVPADSFRDPTTAWTDGGLSRIAVGAAVNGVGHVSQYSTTDFESWKFEGFMYADASGTHAMFECPDFYPVGPDSPSQTYVMKISDSGDWYALGAYDSATQSFQPRQSLRRYMAGTFYASKRFYDPVQQRQVLFGWVQESSPTTAQRGWQGSMTLPMEVTYDAATDSLRAFPIAEVASLRNQSLFSASNITVKAGSDTALPGATGLMLQVTATFALPSAERSAWRRCVEARWSRSTSDSQRLDSCRAALAGRTGAGPTSSQSYGVGVRANLAAGIETRLGFQHVSASGPLNNTDMPGGDYRDFALPASAPAEQNIQNCSQTCLAEPQCVAWTYVRDGGPAATAFPVPRCSLKSSAPPADANKWCVSGTVPSLVQVNDQSRAGGDGAHSVVAESLPIAKGASVSELSVWVDHSVIESFANRGLGRIVTRSYPDATANGVTLFADGAGVQLMSIDVASVESIWVQGRPRL
;
A
#
# COMPACT_ATOMS: atom_id res chain seq x y z
N MET A 1 32.69 -18.91 -19.92
CA MET A 1 31.48 -18.27 -19.34
C MET A 1 31.76 -16.92 -18.67
N ARG A 2 32.87 -16.73 -17.91
CA ARG A 2 33.28 -15.39 -17.41
C ARG A 2 33.34 -14.29 -18.49
N SER A 3 33.74 -14.64 -19.72
CA SER A 3 33.88 -13.68 -20.83
C SER A 3 32.55 -13.23 -21.47
N ALA A 4 31.46 -13.99 -21.31
CA ALA A 4 30.14 -13.58 -21.82
C ALA A 4 29.44 -12.62 -20.85
N LEU A 5 29.67 -12.80 -19.54
CA LEU A 5 29.17 -11.89 -18.49
C LEU A 5 29.89 -10.54 -18.55
N LEU A 6 31.22 -10.53 -18.76
CA LEU A 6 31.96 -9.28 -18.95
C LEU A 6 31.47 -8.51 -20.19
N ALA A 7 31.07 -9.23 -21.25
CA ALA A 7 30.50 -8.63 -22.46
C ALA A 7 29.08 -8.07 -22.24
N ALA A 8 28.26 -8.71 -21.39
CA ALA A 8 26.95 -8.17 -20.99
C ALA A 8 27.06 -6.94 -20.08
N VAL A 9 28.03 -6.94 -19.15
CA VAL A 9 28.38 -5.79 -18.30
C VAL A 9 28.95 -4.63 -19.14
N LEU A 10 29.75 -4.92 -20.17
CA LEU A 10 30.23 -3.90 -21.11
C LEU A 10 29.13 -3.42 -22.08
N ALA A 11 28.15 -4.25 -22.44
CA ALA A 11 27.02 -3.82 -23.27
C ALA A 11 26.05 -2.87 -22.53
N ALA A 12 26.02 -2.92 -21.20
CA ALA A 12 25.30 -1.96 -20.36
C ALA A 12 25.89 -0.54 -20.36
N SER A 13 27.05 -0.33 -21.00
CA SER A 13 27.58 1.02 -21.29
C SER A 13 26.82 1.75 -22.40
N SER A 14 25.79 1.14 -22.99
CA SER A 14 24.80 1.83 -23.83
C SER A 14 23.78 2.60 -22.98
N ALA A 15 24.25 3.50 -22.11
CA ALA A 15 23.43 4.48 -21.40
C ALA A 15 22.75 5.50 -22.35
N CYS A 16 22.90 5.35 -23.67
CA CYS A 16 22.49 6.33 -24.66
C CYS A 16 21.12 6.04 -25.32
N VAL A 17 20.54 4.84 -25.18
CA VAL A 17 19.28 4.49 -25.88
C VAL A 17 18.02 4.82 -25.04
N PHE A 18 18.12 4.86 -23.71
CA PHE A 18 16.93 4.95 -22.83
C PHE A 18 16.56 6.36 -22.38
N ALA A 19 17.48 7.33 -22.55
CA ALA A 19 17.22 8.74 -22.25
C ALA A 19 16.15 9.39 -23.17
N GLU A 20 15.66 8.67 -24.18
CA GLU A 20 14.64 9.16 -25.13
C GLU A 20 13.20 8.69 -24.82
N ASP A 21 12.98 7.75 -23.88
CA ASP A 21 11.60 7.38 -23.47
C ASP A 21 11.08 8.31 -22.37
N ASP A 22 10.16 9.20 -22.74
CA ASP A 22 9.47 10.16 -21.86
C ASP A 22 8.58 9.49 -20.79
N ARG A 23 8.57 8.16 -20.73
CA ARG A 23 7.86 7.34 -19.74
C ARG A 23 8.81 6.74 -18.70
N TYR A 24 10.12 6.85 -18.87
CA TYR A 24 11.13 6.22 -18.03
C TYR A 24 11.34 6.98 -16.70
N PRO A 25 11.00 6.38 -15.53
CA PRO A 25 11.07 7.05 -14.23
C PRO A 25 12.49 7.51 -13.87
N GLN A 26 12.58 8.71 -13.29
CA GLN A 26 13.83 9.39 -12.95
C GLN A 26 14.07 9.54 -11.45
N PHE A 27 13.03 9.43 -10.62
CA PHE A 27 13.11 9.52 -9.17
C PHE A 27 12.49 8.34 -8.42
N HIS A 28 12.16 7.25 -9.12
CA HIS A 28 11.93 5.93 -8.54
C HIS A 28 13.08 4.99 -8.86
N VAL A 29 13.44 4.11 -7.93
CA VAL A 29 14.43 3.06 -8.20
C VAL A 29 13.87 2.15 -9.30
N ARG A 30 14.65 1.95 -10.35
CA ARG A 30 14.28 1.23 -11.57
C ARG A 30 15.54 0.59 -12.14
N PRO A 31 15.47 -0.41 -13.03
CA PRO A 31 16.68 -1.00 -13.57
C PRO A 31 17.27 -0.08 -14.65
N PRO A 32 18.59 -0.13 -14.90
CA PRO A 32 19.18 0.59 -16.04
C PRO A 32 18.62 0.10 -17.38
N THR A 33 18.33 -1.19 -17.47
CA THR A 33 17.70 -1.88 -18.61
C THR A 33 16.97 -3.11 -18.09
N ASN A 34 16.11 -3.73 -18.90
CA ASN A 34 15.46 -5.01 -18.60
C ASN A 34 14.40 -4.96 -17.48
N TRP A 35 14.08 -6.12 -16.92
CA TRP A 35 12.97 -6.32 -16.00
C TRP A 35 13.43 -6.34 -14.55
N ILE A 36 12.73 -5.61 -13.67
CA ILE A 36 12.72 -5.85 -12.23
C ILE A 36 11.31 -6.09 -11.70
N ASN A 37 11.23 -6.78 -10.58
CA ASN A 37 10.02 -6.91 -9.78
C ASN A 37 10.32 -6.71 -8.30
N ASP A 38 10.13 -7.72 -7.46
CA ASP A 38 10.13 -7.63 -6.00
C ASP A 38 11.37 -6.89 -5.45
N PRO A 39 11.20 -5.92 -4.53
CA PRO A 39 12.31 -5.47 -3.70
C PRO A 39 12.80 -6.65 -2.85
N ASN A 40 14.11 -6.84 -2.80
CA ASN A 40 14.75 -7.90 -2.06
C ASN A 40 15.70 -7.29 -1.04
N GLY A 41 15.48 -7.64 0.23
CA GLY A 41 16.31 -7.23 1.36
C GLY A 41 16.83 -5.79 1.33
N PRO A 42 15.97 -4.75 1.30
CA PRO A 42 16.44 -3.40 1.63
C PRO A 42 17.12 -3.44 3.00
N MET A 43 18.21 -2.71 3.17
CA MET A 43 18.96 -2.72 4.43
C MET A 43 19.80 -1.45 4.61
N TYR A 44 20.25 -1.25 5.85
CA TYR A 44 21.34 -0.34 6.19
C TYR A 44 22.53 -1.16 6.70
N ASP A 45 23.69 -0.99 6.06
CA ASP A 45 24.94 -1.56 6.54
C ASP A 45 25.58 -0.62 7.58
N PRO A 46 25.64 -1.00 8.87
CA PRO A 46 26.23 -0.16 9.90
C PRO A 46 27.74 0.03 9.75
N ALA A 47 28.45 -0.88 9.07
CA ALA A 47 29.89 -0.79 8.90
C ALA A 47 30.25 0.33 7.91
N SER A 48 29.62 0.35 6.74
CA SER A 48 29.88 1.34 5.70
C SER A 48 29.00 2.60 5.76
N LYS A 49 27.93 2.56 6.57
CA LYS A 49 26.88 3.59 6.63
C LYS A 49 26.18 3.79 5.30
N THR A 50 25.92 2.69 4.60
CA THR A 50 25.33 2.68 3.26
C THR A 50 23.99 1.96 3.31
N TYR A 51 22.97 2.52 2.67
CA TYR A 51 21.72 1.83 2.40
C TYR A 51 21.87 1.01 1.13
N HIS A 52 21.40 -0.23 1.15
CA HIS A 52 21.37 -1.10 -0.03
C HIS A 52 19.95 -1.54 -0.33
N LEU A 53 19.65 -1.69 -1.61
CA LEU A 53 18.41 -2.23 -2.11
C LEU A 53 18.74 -3.21 -3.23
N PHE A 54 18.24 -4.43 -3.09
CA PHE A 54 18.27 -5.42 -4.16
C PHE A 54 16.88 -5.56 -4.74
N THR A 55 16.78 -6.09 -5.95
CA THR A 55 15.49 -6.40 -6.58
C THR A 55 15.63 -7.67 -7.39
N GLN A 56 14.57 -8.46 -7.53
CA GLN A 56 14.56 -9.47 -8.59
C GLN A 56 14.80 -8.77 -9.94
N TYR A 57 15.63 -9.38 -10.79
CA TYR A 57 16.15 -8.81 -12.02
C TYR A 57 16.36 -9.88 -13.09
N ASN A 58 15.97 -9.57 -14.34
CA ASN A 58 16.38 -10.36 -15.50
C ASN A 58 17.53 -9.65 -16.23
N PRO A 59 18.78 -10.16 -16.16
CA PRO A 59 19.90 -9.56 -16.87
C PRO A 59 19.88 -9.77 -18.39
N PHE A 60 19.00 -10.61 -18.92
CA PHE A 60 18.96 -11.02 -20.32
C PHE A 60 17.76 -10.50 -21.11
N GLY A 61 16.79 -9.84 -20.47
CA GLY A 61 15.65 -9.31 -21.19
C GLY A 61 14.62 -8.59 -20.33
N SER A 62 13.74 -7.87 -21.00
CA SER A 62 12.72 -7.02 -20.36
C SER A 62 11.44 -7.77 -20.01
N SER A 63 11.50 -9.08 -19.76
CA SER A 63 10.35 -9.90 -19.34
C SER A 63 10.75 -10.78 -18.18
N TRP A 64 9.79 -11.35 -17.45
CA TRP A 64 10.10 -12.31 -16.39
C TRP A 64 10.87 -13.53 -16.92
N GLY A 65 12.02 -13.83 -16.30
CA GLY A 65 12.89 -14.96 -16.60
C GLY A 65 14.32 -14.75 -16.08
N HIS A 66 15.09 -15.81 -15.88
CA HIS A 66 16.49 -15.74 -15.40
C HIS A 66 16.70 -14.91 -14.12
N MET A 67 15.80 -15.07 -13.14
CA MET A 67 15.79 -14.27 -11.92
C MET A 67 17.14 -14.30 -11.20
N SER A 68 17.67 -13.09 -11.05
CA SER A 68 18.90 -12.70 -10.37
C SER A 68 18.57 -11.53 -9.44
N TRP A 69 19.48 -11.10 -8.58
CA TRP A 69 19.29 -9.90 -7.76
C TRP A 69 20.10 -8.74 -8.31
N SER A 70 19.42 -7.66 -8.72
CA SER A 70 20.07 -6.37 -8.97
C SER A 70 20.59 -5.77 -7.66
N HIS A 71 21.41 -4.73 -7.75
CA HIS A 71 21.96 -4.06 -6.59
C HIS A 71 22.02 -2.56 -6.83
N SER A 72 21.49 -1.78 -5.89
CA SER A 72 21.63 -0.34 -5.82
C SER A 72 22.00 0.07 -4.40
N ALA A 73 22.76 1.15 -4.28
CA ALA A 73 23.18 1.70 -3.01
C ALA A 73 22.88 3.20 -2.92
N SER A 74 22.73 3.68 -1.69
CA SER A 74 22.42 5.07 -1.36
C SER A 74 23.03 5.47 -0.01
N LEU A 75 23.29 6.76 0.17
CA LEU A 75 23.71 7.32 1.46
C LEU A 75 22.54 7.97 2.23
N ASP A 76 21.44 8.27 1.55
CA ASP A 76 20.33 9.06 2.08
C ASP A 76 18.94 8.47 1.76
N LEU A 77 18.88 7.24 1.24
CA LEU A 77 17.69 6.56 0.68
C LEU A 77 17.05 7.26 -0.53
N VAL A 78 17.61 8.37 -0.98
CA VAL A 78 17.01 9.23 -2.01
C VAL A 78 17.84 9.20 -3.27
N ARG A 79 19.16 9.42 -3.19
CA ARG A 79 20.07 9.40 -4.32
C ARG A 79 20.73 8.04 -4.43
N TRP A 80 20.62 7.42 -5.59
CA TRP A 80 21.02 6.04 -5.82
C TRP A 80 22.05 5.92 -6.93
N TRP A 81 22.97 4.96 -6.78
CA TRP A 81 23.82 4.48 -7.86
C TRP A 81 23.62 2.97 -8.06
N HIS A 82 23.72 2.56 -9.33
CA HIS A 82 23.68 1.15 -9.71
C HIS A 82 25.00 0.46 -9.36
N LEU A 83 24.88 -0.78 -8.89
CA LEU A 83 25.98 -1.69 -8.65
C LEU A 83 25.81 -2.94 -9.54
N PRO A 84 26.87 -3.76 -9.72
CA PRO A 84 26.77 -5.02 -10.43
C PRO A 84 25.70 -5.96 -9.84
N VAL A 85 25.21 -6.92 -10.62
CA VAL A 85 24.28 -7.97 -10.16
C VAL A 85 24.90 -8.71 -8.96
N ALA A 86 24.21 -8.71 -7.82
CA ALA A 86 24.73 -9.24 -6.57
C ALA A 86 24.63 -10.77 -6.48
N LEU A 87 23.50 -11.34 -6.92
CA LEU A 87 23.26 -12.79 -6.93
C LEU A 87 22.70 -13.23 -8.28
N TRP A 88 23.14 -14.38 -8.78
CA TRP A 88 22.64 -14.98 -10.01
C TRP A 88 22.64 -16.51 -9.94
N PRO A 89 21.84 -17.22 -10.77
CA PRO A 89 21.85 -18.68 -10.87
C PRO A 89 23.24 -19.21 -11.22
N ASN A 90 23.88 -19.94 -10.30
CA ASN A 90 25.20 -20.54 -10.55
C ASN A 90 25.44 -21.85 -9.78
N GLN A 91 24.41 -22.38 -9.10
CA GLN A 91 24.44 -23.65 -8.40
C GLN A 91 23.26 -24.51 -8.84
N THR A 92 23.36 -25.84 -8.69
CA THR A 92 22.26 -26.74 -9.07
C THR A 92 20.96 -26.48 -8.30
N TYR A 93 21.06 -26.00 -7.05
CA TYR A 93 19.88 -25.71 -6.23
C TYR A 93 19.15 -24.41 -6.61
N ASP A 94 19.79 -23.52 -7.39
CA ASP A 94 19.19 -22.25 -7.86
C ASP A 94 19.29 -22.04 -9.37
N GLN A 95 19.58 -23.10 -10.11
CA GLN A 95 19.78 -23.05 -11.57
C GLN A 95 18.56 -22.52 -12.33
N ASP A 96 17.35 -22.66 -11.76
CA ASP A 96 16.10 -22.23 -12.38
C ASP A 96 15.68 -20.83 -11.89
N GLY A 97 16.36 -20.27 -10.88
CA GLY A 97 16.16 -18.89 -10.42
C GLY A 97 16.64 -18.61 -8.99
N VAL A 98 17.09 -17.37 -8.79
CA VAL A 98 17.33 -16.75 -7.48
C VAL A 98 16.14 -15.84 -7.18
N PHE A 99 15.14 -16.37 -6.47
CA PHE A 99 13.88 -15.67 -6.17
C PHE A 99 14.03 -14.77 -4.93
N SER A 100 12.91 -14.20 -4.47
CA SER A 100 12.86 -13.15 -3.47
C SER A 100 13.35 -13.60 -2.10
N GLY A 101 13.64 -12.60 -1.28
CA GLY A 101 14.25 -12.80 0.02
C GLY A 101 14.47 -11.50 0.76
N SER A 102 15.18 -11.60 1.87
CA SER A 102 15.44 -10.48 2.78
C SER A 102 16.87 -10.51 3.29
N VAL A 103 17.33 -9.40 3.87
CA VAL A 103 18.64 -9.32 4.52
C VAL A 103 18.47 -9.24 6.03
N SER A 104 19.34 -9.93 6.75
CA SER A 104 19.51 -9.81 8.20
C SER A 104 20.93 -9.35 8.52
N ILE A 105 21.12 -8.58 9.59
CA ILE A 105 22.46 -8.26 10.12
C ILE A 105 22.81 -9.29 11.18
N VAL A 106 23.79 -10.14 10.90
CA VAL A 106 24.26 -11.24 11.76
C VAL A 106 25.70 -10.95 12.14
N ASP A 107 25.98 -10.88 13.44
CA ASP A 107 27.32 -10.56 13.99
C ASP A 107 27.96 -9.30 13.37
N GLY A 108 27.12 -8.30 13.05
CA GLY A 108 27.53 -7.03 12.47
C GLY A 108 27.74 -7.03 10.96
N ALA A 109 27.49 -8.14 10.27
CA ALA A 109 27.60 -8.26 8.81
C ALA A 109 26.26 -8.65 8.16
N PRO A 110 26.01 -8.27 6.90
CA PRO A 110 24.78 -8.63 6.21
C PRO A 110 24.78 -10.08 5.74
N LEU A 111 23.63 -10.74 5.90
CA LEU A 111 23.32 -12.09 5.42
C LEU A 111 22.08 -12.02 4.52
N LEU A 112 22.24 -12.31 3.24
CA LEU A 112 21.13 -12.50 2.30
C LEU A 112 20.50 -13.86 2.58
N SER A 113 19.18 -13.90 2.79
CA SER A 113 18.38 -15.12 2.74
C SER A 113 17.43 -15.01 1.56
N TYR A 114 17.39 -16.02 0.68
CA TYR A 114 16.63 -15.99 -0.56
C TYR A 114 16.04 -17.36 -0.89
N THR A 115 15.01 -17.37 -1.74
CA THR A 115 14.50 -18.62 -2.31
C THR A 115 15.33 -19.05 -3.51
N CYS A 116 15.96 -20.21 -3.39
CA CYS A 116 16.65 -20.88 -4.50
C CYS A 116 15.70 -21.85 -5.20
N VAL A 117 15.63 -21.77 -6.53
CA VAL A 117 14.75 -22.62 -7.35
C VAL A 117 15.58 -23.56 -8.21
N GLY A 118 15.33 -24.85 -8.07
CA GLY A 118 16.03 -25.89 -8.82
C GLY A 118 15.22 -27.18 -8.94
N PRO A 119 15.89 -28.33 -9.20
CA PRO A 119 15.23 -29.62 -9.42
C PRO A 119 14.36 -30.13 -8.26
N LYS A 120 14.58 -29.62 -7.04
CA LYS A 120 13.82 -29.97 -5.84
C LYS A 120 12.68 -28.97 -5.53
N GLY A 121 12.43 -28.02 -6.42
CA GLY A 121 11.50 -26.91 -6.22
C GLY A 121 12.14 -25.72 -5.52
N GLN A 122 11.32 -24.96 -4.81
CA GLN A 122 11.67 -23.77 -4.05
C GLN A 122 12.19 -24.17 -2.67
N LEU A 123 13.45 -23.80 -2.39
CA LEU A 123 14.16 -24.04 -1.13
C LEU A 123 14.74 -22.72 -0.62
N GLN A 124 15.26 -22.69 0.61
CA GLN A 124 15.84 -21.45 1.16
C GLN A 124 17.35 -21.56 1.25
N CYS A 125 18.02 -20.55 0.71
CA CYS A 125 19.46 -20.43 0.58
C CYS A 125 19.95 -19.10 1.15
N GLN A 126 21.25 -19.01 1.38
CA GLN A 126 21.92 -17.86 1.98
C GLN A 126 23.17 -17.44 1.22
N ALA A 127 23.54 -16.17 1.33
CA ALA A 127 24.80 -15.64 0.82
C ALA A 127 25.34 -14.53 1.72
N ARG A 128 26.67 -14.43 1.79
CA ARG A 128 27.41 -13.43 2.57
C ARG A 128 28.32 -12.60 1.65
N PRO A 129 28.63 -11.34 2.02
CA PRO A 129 29.61 -10.58 1.25
C PRO A 129 30.97 -11.28 1.32
N VAL A 130 31.69 -11.31 0.20
CA VAL A 130 33.06 -11.82 0.13
C VAL A 130 34.00 -10.91 0.93
N ASP A 131 33.79 -9.61 0.83
CA ASP A 131 34.49 -8.58 1.59
C ASP A 131 33.46 -7.69 2.30
N ALA A 132 33.26 -7.92 3.60
CA ALA A 132 32.35 -7.11 4.42
C ALA A 132 32.87 -5.68 4.67
N SER A 133 34.12 -5.37 4.30
CA SER A 133 34.68 -4.01 4.38
C SER A 133 34.46 -3.20 3.10
N ASP A 134 34.08 -3.84 1.99
CA ASP A 134 33.66 -3.16 0.77
C ASP A 134 32.35 -2.41 1.05
N PRO A 135 32.36 -1.06 1.01
CA PRO A 135 31.19 -0.31 1.40
C PRO A 135 30.07 -0.36 0.35
N ASP A 136 30.35 -0.89 -0.84
CA ASP A 136 29.36 -1.15 -1.88
C ASP A 136 28.92 -2.64 -1.89
N LEU A 137 29.58 -3.53 -1.16
CA LEU A 137 29.26 -4.97 -1.03
C LEU A 137 29.05 -5.64 -2.39
N VAL A 138 30.00 -5.49 -3.32
CA VAL A 138 29.80 -5.88 -4.73
C VAL A 138 29.78 -7.40 -4.92
N GLU A 139 30.63 -8.13 -4.20
CA GLU A 139 30.78 -9.59 -4.38
C GLU A 139 30.14 -10.37 -3.23
N TRP A 140 29.33 -11.38 -3.59
CA TRP A 140 28.63 -12.26 -2.65
C TRP A 140 29.00 -13.72 -2.89
N ALA A 141 29.29 -14.44 -1.80
CA ALA A 141 29.49 -15.88 -1.80
C ALA A 141 28.26 -16.58 -1.24
N LYS A 142 27.74 -17.57 -1.96
CA LYS A 142 26.69 -18.46 -1.47
C LYS A 142 27.28 -19.41 -0.44
N ASP A 143 26.52 -19.66 0.62
CA ASP A 143 26.95 -20.53 1.70
C ASP A 143 27.14 -21.98 1.24
N GLU A 144 28.14 -22.66 1.81
CA GLU A 144 28.39 -24.08 1.54
C GLU A 144 27.26 -24.97 2.06
N ALA A 145 26.56 -24.54 3.12
CA ALA A 145 25.42 -25.25 3.71
C ALA A 145 24.13 -25.17 2.86
N ASN A 146 24.14 -24.42 1.75
CA ASN A 146 22.95 -24.27 0.92
C ASN A 146 22.49 -25.58 0.26
N PRO A 147 21.17 -25.81 0.16
CA PRO A 147 20.09 -25.03 0.77
C PRO A 147 20.01 -25.24 2.30
N VAL A 148 20.03 -24.16 3.07
CA VAL A 148 19.96 -24.19 4.55
C VAL A 148 18.58 -24.63 5.07
N ILE A 149 17.53 -24.46 4.27
CA ILE A 149 16.23 -25.12 4.45
C ILE A 149 15.92 -25.91 3.18
N GLY A 150 16.32 -27.17 3.19
CA GLY A 150 16.29 -28.07 2.02
C GLY A 150 15.00 -28.86 1.82
N THR A 151 13.99 -28.70 2.68
CA THR A 151 12.71 -29.43 2.62
C THR A 151 11.56 -28.50 2.98
N PRO A 152 10.54 -28.33 2.10
CA PRO A 152 9.31 -27.61 2.46
C PRO A 152 8.60 -28.25 3.67
N PRO A 153 7.81 -27.48 4.44
CA PRO A 153 7.01 -28.02 5.53
C PRO A 153 6.07 -29.16 5.08
N PRO A 154 5.68 -30.08 5.98
CA PRO A 154 4.69 -31.11 5.66
C PRO A 154 3.40 -30.52 5.08
N GLY A 155 2.95 -31.06 3.94
CA GLY A 155 1.74 -30.61 3.25
C GLY A 155 1.91 -29.37 2.35
N VAL A 156 3.13 -28.80 2.28
CA VAL A 156 3.45 -27.68 1.39
C VAL A 156 4.02 -28.20 0.07
N PRO A 157 3.42 -27.87 -1.09
CA PRO A 157 3.98 -28.18 -2.41
C PRO A 157 5.35 -27.54 -2.64
N ALA A 158 6.21 -28.19 -3.42
CA ALA A 158 7.57 -27.72 -3.67
C ALA A 158 7.65 -26.41 -4.47
N ASP A 159 6.58 -25.97 -5.12
CA ASP A 159 6.46 -24.71 -5.86
C ASP A 159 5.73 -23.61 -5.07
N SER A 160 5.45 -23.87 -3.79
CA SER A 160 4.62 -23.02 -2.92
C SER A 160 5.32 -22.79 -1.57
N PHE A 161 6.62 -22.51 -1.58
CA PHE A 161 7.45 -22.32 -0.38
C PHE A 161 8.58 -21.30 -0.63
N ARG A 162 8.37 -20.02 -0.33
CA ARG A 162 9.29 -18.94 -0.75
C ARG A 162 9.28 -17.67 0.09
N ASP A 163 10.25 -16.81 -0.22
CA ASP A 163 10.41 -15.42 0.20
C ASP A 163 10.72 -15.22 1.69
N PRO A 164 11.85 -15.76 2.20
CA PRO A 164 12.21 -15.69 3.61
C PRO A 164 12.27 -14.24 4.10
N THR A 165 11.79 -14.00 5.33
CA THR A 165 11.78 -12.68 5.97
C THR A 165 13.16 -12.28 6.50
N THR A 166 13.33 -11.00 6.84
CA THR A 166 14.40 -10.59 7.75
C THR A 166 14.23 -11.31 9.08
N ALA A 167 15.35 -11.69 9.71
CA ALA A 167 15.33 -12.41 10.97
C ALA A 167 14.96 -11.49 12.14
N TRP A 168 14.25 -12.05 13.13
CA TRP A 168 14.05 -11.43 14.43
C TRP A 168 14.55 -12.36 15.54
N THR A 169 14.68 -11.81 16.75
CA THR A 169 15.08 -12.60 17.93
C THR A 169 13.88 -12.81 18.84
N ASP A 170 13.69 -14.06 19.29
CA ASP A 170 12.69 -14.41 20.29
C ASP A 170 13.17 -15.63 21.09
N GLY A 171 13.06 -15.55 22.42
CA GLY A 171 13.51 -16.63 23.32
C GLY A 171 15.00 -16.98 23.24
N GLY A 172 15.85 -16.04 22.80
CA GLY A 172 17.29 -16.27 22.59
C GLY A 172 17.64 -16.99 21.29
N LEU A 173 16.67 -17.23 20.42
CA LEU A 173 16.85 -17.81 19.09
C LEU A 173 16.63 -16.75 18.01
N SER A 174 17.37 -16.85 16.92
CA SER A 174 17.03 -16.14 15.69
C SER A 174 15.94 -16.89 14.94
N ARG A 175 15.00 -16.16 14.35
CA ARG A 175 13.85 -16.73 13.65
C ARG A 175 13.63 -16.04 12.31
N ILE A 176 13.14 -16.81 11.34
CA ILE A 176 12.61 -16.28 10.08
C ILE A 176 11.24 -16.88 9.81
N ALA A 177 10.49 -16.22 8.94
CA ALA A 177 9.28 -16.74 8.36
C ALA A 177 9.46 -16.96 6.86
N VAL A 178 8.70 -17.90 6.29
CA VAL A 178 8.68 -18.20 4.85
C VAL A 178 7.23 -18.40 4.41
N GLY A 179 6.87 -17.79 3.28
CA GLY A 179 5.55 -17.88 2.69
C GLY A 179 5.29 -19.28 2.15
N ALA A 180 4.07 -19.78 2.35
CA ALA A 180 3.70 -21.12 1.95
C ALA A 180 2.23 -21.21 1.52
N ALA A 181 1.87 -22.31 0.86
CA ALA A 181 0.49 -22.74 0.69
C ALA A 181 0.29 -24.18 1.18
N VAL A 182 -0.80 -24.43 1.89
CA VAL A 182 -1.23 -25.77 2.30
C VAL A 182 -2.65 -25.97 1.82
N ASN A 183 -2.88 -26.98 0.96
CA ASN A 183 -4.20 -27.28 0.39
C ASN A 183 -4.90 -26.06 -0.25
N GLY A 184 -4.13 -25.18 -0.90
CA GLY A 184 -4.65 -23.96 -1.53
C GLY A 184 -5.03 -22.85 -0.57
N VAL A 185 -4.51 -22.86 0.66
CA VAL A 185 -4.66 -21.78 1.65
C VAL A 185 -3.28 -21.22 1.99
N GLY A 186 -3.14 -19.89 1.97
CA GLY A 186 -1.93 -19.17 2.33
C GLY A 186 -1.53 -19.41 3.79
N HIS A 187 -0.27 -19.74 4.00
CA HIS A 187 0.34 -19.99 5.30
C HIS A 187 1.68 -19.24 5.43
N VAL A 188 2.05 -18.92 6.66
CA VAL A 188 3.38 -18.41 7.01
C VAL A 188 4.04 -19.43 7.92
N SER A 189 5.04 -20.11 7.39
CA SER A 189 5.87 -21.06 8.14
C SER A 189 6.95 -20.32 8.92
N GLN A 190 7.33 -20.84 10.09
CA GLN A 190 8.34 -20.25 10.96
C GLN A 190 9.49 -21.23 11.20
N TYR A 191 10.72 -20.71 11.22
CA TYR A 191 11.94 -21.46 11.49
C TYR A 191 12.78 -20.76 12.56
N SER A 192 13.54 -21.53 13.34
CA SER A 192 14.49 -21.02 14.33
C SER A 192 15.90 -21.53 14.08
N THR A 193 16.89 -20.78 14.54
CA THR A 193 18.31 -21.12 14.45
C THR A 193 19.11 -20.47 15.58
N THR A 194 20.30 -21.01 15.85
CA THR A 194 21.34 -20.41 16.70
C THR A 194 22.60 -20.01 15.93
N ASP A 195 22.76 -20.49 14.69
CA ASP A 195 23.99 -20.38 13.91
C ASP A 195 23.76 -19.88 12.47
N PHE A 196 22.50 -19.71 12.05
CA PHE A 196 22.07 -19.41 10.69
C PHE A 196 22.37 -20.49 9.65
N GLU A 197 23.04 -21.58 10.01
CA GLU A 197 23.37 -22.71 9.13
C GLU A 197 22.34 -23.84 9.26
N SER A 198 21.89 -24.12 10.49
CA SER A 198 20.93 -25.16 10.83
C SER A 198 19.59 -24.54 11.25
N TRP A 199 18.53 -24.90 10.53
CA TRP A 199 17.20 -24.36 10.76
C TRP A 199 16.22 -25.43 11.23
N LYS A 200 15.52 -25.15 12.32
CA LYS A 200 14.44 -25.99 12.84
C LYS A 200 13.09 -25.41 12.44
N PHE A 201 12.26 -26.22 11.78
CA PHE A 201 10.86 -25.87 11.53
C PHE A 201 10.08 -25.86 12.86
N GLU A 202 9.40 -24.75 13.14
CA GLU A 202 8.64 -24.56 14.39
C GLU A 202 7.12 -24.69 14.21
N GLY A 203 6.64 -24.74 12.97
CA GLY A 203 5.22 -24.76 12.64
C GLY A 203 4.80 -23.57 11.77
N PHE A 204 3.48 -23.41 11.63
CA PHE A 204 2.91 -22.25 10.95
C PHE A 204 2.51 -21.21 12.00
N MET A 205 3.08 -20.00 11.89
CA MET A 205 2.76 -18.90 12.80
C MET A 205 1.47 -18.17 12.40
N TYR A 206 1.04 -18.29 11.14
CA TYR A 206 -0.16 -17.67 10.61
C TYR A 206 -0.71 -18.45 9.41
N ALA A 207 -2.03 -18.44 9.25
CA ALA A 207 -2.75 -19.02 8.11
C ALA A 207 -3.97 -18.15 7.77
N ASP A 208 -4.34 -18.11 6.49
CA ASP A 208 -5.54 -17.38 6.07
C ASP A 208 -6.82 -18.11 6.49
N ALA A 209 -7.41 -17.69 7.60
CA ALA A 209 -8.64 -18.29 8.12
C ALA A 209 -9.85 -18.11 7.18
N SER A 210 -9.86 -17.10 6.29
CA SER A 210 -10.95 -16.93 5.32
C SER A 210 -10.81 -17.81 4.08
N GLY A 211 -9.64 -18.39 3.83
CA GLY A 211 -9.37 -19.20 2.63
C GLY A 211 -9.45 -18.40 1.32
N THR A 212 -9.33 -17.08 1.41
CA THR A 212 -9.40 -16.13 0.28
C THR A 212 -8.09 -16.04 -0.47
N HIS A 213 -6.98 -16.25 0.25
CA HIS A 213 -5.63 -16.15 -0.28
C HIS A 213 -5.04 -17.54 -0.48
N ALA A 214 -4.71 -17.86 -1.72
CA ALA A 214 -4.30 -19.23 -2.08
C ALA A 214 -2.84 -19.52 -1.74
N MET A 215 -1.99 -18.50 -1.81
CA MET A 215 -0.56 -18.56 -1.52
C MET A 215 -0.15 -17.25 -0.85
N PHE A 216 0.66 -17.33 0.19
CA PHE A 216 1.31 -16.14 0.76
C PHE A 216 2.71 -16.00 0.21
N GLU A 217 2.91 -14.95 -0.59
CA GLU A 217 4.22 -14.52 -1.07
C GLU A 217 4.75 -13.39 -0.20
N CYS A 218 6.06 -13.16 -0.25
CA CYS A 218 6.77 -12.06 0.39
C CYS A 218 6.22 -11.68 1.77
N PRO A 219 6.17 -12.62 2.74
CA PRO A 219 5.79 -12.28 4.09
C PRO A 219 6.75 -11.25 4.67
N ASP A 220 6.25 -10.49 5.63
CA ASP A 220 7.03 -9.62 6.50
C ASP A 220 6.35 -9.55 7.87
N PHE A 221 7.15 -9.55 8.94
CA PHE A 221 6.66 -9.64 10.30
C PHE A 221 7.46 -8.73 11.23
N TYR A 222 6.77 -7.80 11.90
CA TYR A 222 7.45 -6.76 12.67
C TYR A 222 6.59 -6.02 13.69
N PRO A 223 7.20 -5.48 14.75
CA PRO A 223 6.51 -4.62 15.69
C PRO A 223 6.27 -3.20 15.12
N VAL A 224 5.15 -2.60 15.52
CA VAL A 224 4.82 -1.18 15.30
C VAL A 224 4.21 -0.55 16.56
N GLY A 225 4.39 0.76 16.72
CA GLY A 225 3.96 1.49 17.91
C GLY A 225 4.99 1.46 19.05
N PRO A 226 4.70 2.10 20.19
CA PRO A 226 5.66 2.22 21.29
C PRO A 226 5.98 0.86 21.92
N ASP A 227 7.24 0.68 22.31
CA ASP A 227 7.71 -0.47 23.09
C ASP A 227 6.87 -0.59 24.38
N SER A 228 6.09 -1.66 24.49
CA SER A 228 5.13 -1.86 25.58
C SER A 228 4.85 -3.36 25.77
N PRO A 229 4.44 -3.83 26.96
CA PRO A 229 3.87 -5.17 27.13
C PRO A 229 2.65 -5.47 26.23
N SER A 230 2.12 -4.46 25.53
CA SER A 230 1.06 -4.55 24.51
C SER A 230 1.56 -4.20 23.10
N GLN A 231 2.78 -4.57 22.73
CA GLN A 231 3.35 -4.34 21.39
C GLN A 231 2.43 -4.88 20.29
N THR A 232 2.05 -4.03 19.34
CA THR A 232 1.32 -4.46 18.15
C THR A 232 2.32 -4.97 17.11
N TYR A 233 2.03 -6.12 16.51
CA TYR A 233 2.77 -6.68 15.38
C TYR A 233 1.98 -6.53 14.10
N VAL A 234 2.70 -6.39 12.99
CA VAL A 234 2.21 -6.43 11.63
C VAL A 234 2.59 -7.78 11.03
N MET A 235 1.60 -8.49 10.50
CA MET A 235 1.81 -9.59 9.56
C MET A 235 1.43 -9.08 8.18
N LYS A 236 2.40 -8.93 7.29
CA LYS A 236 2.20 -8.53 5.89
C LYS A 236 2.43 -9.73 4.99
N ILE A 237 1.59 -9.88 3.97
CA ILE A 237 1.68 -10.92 2.92
C ILE A 237 1.38 -10.32 1.55
N SER A 238 1.73 -11.03 0.49
CA SER A 238 1.40 -10.69 -0.90
C SER A 238 0.60 -11.81 -1.55
N ASP A 239 -0.52 -11.44 -2.18
CA ASP A 239 -1.35 -12.28 -3.05
C ASP A 239 -2.29 -11.38 -3.88
N SER A 240 -2.05 -11.25 -5.19
CA SER A 240 -2.73 -10.28 -6.10
C SER A 240 -2.74 -8.82 -5.61
N GLY A 241 -1.80 -8.51 -4.72
CA GLY A 241 -1.60 -7.28 -4.00
C GLY A 241 -1.04 -7.54 -2.62
N ASP A 242 -0.69 -6.47 -1.92
CA ASP A 242 -0.18 -6.59 -0.57
C ASP A 242 -1.26 -6.35 0.47
N TRP A 243 -1.22 -7.18 1.49
CA TRP A 243 -2.18 -7.21 2.57
C TRP A 243 -1.48 -7.24 3.92
N TYR A 244 -2.11 -6.69 4.96
CA TYR A 244 -1.61 -6.79 6.32
C TYR A 244 -2.71 -7.01 7.35
N ALA A 245 -2.36 -7.64 8.45
CA ALA A 245 -3.14 -7.68 9.68
C ALA A 245 -2.29 -7.13 10.83
N LEU A 246 -2.95 -6.45 11.78
CA LEU A 246 -2.35 -6.09 13.05
C LEU A 246 -2.72 -7.15 14.08
N GLY A 247 -1.83 -7.42 15.03
CA GLY A 247 -2.05 -8.50 15.98
C GLY A 247 -1.08 -8.53 17.13
N ALA A 248 -1.22 -9.57 17.95
CA ALA A 248 -0.26 -9.90 18.99
C ALA A 248 0.62 -11.08 18.52
N TYR A 249 1.87 -11.11 18.98
CA TYR A 249 2.73 -12.27 18.86
C TYR A 249 2.81 -12.96 20.22
N ASP A 250 2.43 -14.22 20.26
CA ASP A 250 2.60 -15.05 21.45
C ASP A 250 3.89 -15.85 21.32
N SER A 251 4.95 -15.43 22.02
CA SER A 251 6.25 -16.11 22.04
C SER A 251 6.19 -17.55 22.57
N ALA A 252 5.22 -17.87 23.45
CA ALA A 252 5.12 -19.20 24.04
C ALA A 252 4.56 -20.21 23.03
N THR A 253 3.54 -19.80 22.26
CA THR A 253 2.95 -20.62 21.19
C THR A 253 3.57 -20.39 19.82
N GLN A 254 4.42 -19.36 19.70
CA GLN A 254 5.09 -18.92 18.47
C GLN A 254 4.09 -18.61 17.35
N SER A 255 2.95 -18.01 17.73
CA SER A 255 1.84 -17.75 16.83
C SER A 255 1.51 -16.26 16.76
N PHE A 256 1.13 -15.81 15.57
CA PHE A 256 0.56 -14.50 15.36
C PHE A 256 -0.96 -14.56 15.47
N GLN A 257 -1.53 -13.76 16.35
CA GLN A 257 -2.96 -13.67 16.59
C GLN A 257 -3.48 -12.36 15.97
N PRO A 258 -4.09 -12.40 14.78
CA PRO A 258 -4.65 -11.21 14.14
C PRO A 258 -5.80 -10.65 14.98
N ARG A 259 -5.86 -9.33 15.13
CA ARG A 259 -7.00 -8.61 15.73
C ARG A 259 -8.08 -8.29 14.69
N GLN A 260 -7.75 -8.40 13.40
CA GLN A 260 -8.64 -8.15 12.27
C GLN A 260 -8.28 -9.03 11.06
N SER A 261 -9.20 -9.14 10.11
CA SER A 261 -8.92 -9.67 8.77
C SER A 261 -7.86 -8.85 8.04
N LEU A 262 -7.21 -9.48 7.06
CA LEU A 262 -6.23 -8.84 6.18
C LEU A 262 -6.84 -7.61 5.49
N ARG A 263 -6.10 -6.50 5.51
CA ARG A 263 -6.44 -5.23 4.87
C ARG A 263 -5.45 -4.92 3.77
N ARG A 264 -5.91 -4.30 2.68
CA ARG A 264 -5.03 -3.85 1.61
C ARG A 264 -3.98 -2.90 2.18
N TYR A 265 -2.72 -3.09 1.82
CA TYR A 265 -1.62 -2.26 2.30
C TYR A 265 -1.56 -0.91 1.55
N MET A 266 -1.71 -0.98 0.23
CA MET A 266 -1.75 0.12 -0.71
C MET A 266 -2.57 -0.32 -1.93
N ALA A 267 -3.41 0.57 -2.47
CA ALA A 267 -4.24 0.27 -3.62
C ALA A 267 -3.51 0.53 -4.94
N GLY A 268 -3.99 -0.10 -6.02
CA GLY A 268 -3.42 0.01 -7.35
C GLY A 268 -2.29 -0.98 -7.61
N THR A 269 -1.29 -0.57 -8.40
CA THR A 269 -0.19 -1.42 -8.89
C THR A 269 0.93 -1.52 -7.86
N PHE A 270 0.67 -2.20 -6.74
CA PHE A 270 1.60 -2.37 -5.61
C PHE A 270 1.69 -3.85 -5.21
N TYR A 271 2.89 -4.42 -5.22
CA TYR A 271 3.12 -5.82 -4.90
C TYR A 271 4.46 -6.07 -4.22
N ALA A 272 4.58 -7.24 -3.58
CA ALA A 272 5.81 -7.82 -3.06
C ALA A 272 6.63 -6.90 -2.14
N SER A 273 5.96 -6.01 -1.39
CA SER A 273 6.67 -5.04 -0.56
C SER A 273 7.49 -5.69 0.54
N LYS A 274 8.64 -5.09 0.82
CA LYS A 274 9.58 -5.51 1.85
C LYS A 274 10.03 -4.27 2.60
N ARG A 275 10.04 -4.35 3.93
CA ARG A 275 10.58 -3.28 4.77
C ARG A 275 11.93 -3.65 5.34
N PHE A 276 12.60 -2.65 5.87
CA PHE A 276 13.69 -2.81 6.81
C PHE A 276 13.56 -1.80 7.93
N TYR A 277 14.24 -2.08 9.05
CA TYR A 277 14.39 -1.10 10.11
C TYR A 277 15.61 -0.23 9.82
N ASP A 278 15.39 1.07 9.66
CA ASP A 278 16.45 2.08 9.53
C ASP A 278 16.93 2.46 10.94
N PRO A 279 18.12 2.00 11.38
CA PRO A 279 18.61 2.27 12.73
C PRO A 279 19.11 3.71 12.89
N VAL A 280 19.33 4.46 11.81
CA VAL A 280 19.81 5.84 11.84
C VAL A 280 18.69 6.77 12.29
N GLN A 281 17.51 6.63 11.68
CA GLN A 281 16.31 7.43 12.01
C GLN A 281 15.33 6.68 12.92
N GLN A 282 15.65 5.43 13.29
CA GLN A 282 14.84 4.57 14.16
C GLN A 282 13.40 4.34 13.67
N ARG A 283 13.25 4.03 12.38
CA ARG A 283 11.94 3.93 11.70
C ARG A 283 11.86 2.69 10.81
N GLN A 284 10.64 2.29 10.45
CA GLN A 284 10.40 1.24 9.46
C GLN A 284 10.33 1.90 8.07
N VAL A 285 11.19 1.48 7.13
CA VAL A 285 11.19 1.96 5.75
C VAL A 285 10.76 0.84 4.82
N LEU A 286 9.81 1.13 3.94
CA LEU A 286 9.18 0.18 3.01
C LEU A 286 9.45 0.55 1.55
N PHE A 287 9.73 -0.47 0.75
CA PHE A 287 9.66 -0.41 -0.71
C PHE A 287 8.64 -1.43 -1.21
N GLY A 288 7.93 -1.12 -2.31
CA GLY A 288 7.11 -2.08 -3.04
C GLY A 288 7.37 -2.03 -4.53
N TRP A 289 7.12 -3.16 -5.20
CA TRP A 289 7.20 -3.23 -6.65
C TRP A 289 5.97 -2.57 -7.27
N VAL A 290 6.23 -1.61 -8.16
CA VAL A 290 5.24 -0.97 -9.01
C VAL A 290 5.19 -1.71 -10.34
N GLN A 291 4.12 -2.47 -10.55
CA GLN A 291 3.91 -3.30 -11.73
C GLN A 291 3.55 -2.44 -12.95
N GLU A 292 4.02 -2.85 -14.13
CA GLU A 292 3.67 -2.21 -15.40
C GLU A 292 2.19 -2.38 -15.75
N SER A 293 1.58 -1.37 -16.40
CA SER A 293 0.18 -1.46 -16.86
C SER A 293 0.00 -1.37 -18.37
N SER A 294 1.11 -1.26 -19.12
CA SER A 294 1.13 -1.20 -20.58
C SER A 294 1.69 -2.49 -21.18
N PRO A 295 1.10 -3.03 -22.26
CA PRO A 295 1.57 -4.27 -22.89
C PRO A 295 2.85 -4.07 -23.73
N THR A 296 3.28 -2.84 -23.98
CA THR A 296 4.43 -2.54 -24.86
C THR A 296 5.72 -2.23 -24.10
N THR A 297 5.69 -2.12 -22.77
CA THR A 297 6.85 -1.75 -21.94
C THR A 297 8.05 -2.66 -22.16
N ALA A 298 7.82 -3.97 -22.31
CA ALA A 298 8.86 -4.94 -22.66
C ALA A 298 9.66 -4.55 -23.92
N GLN A 299 8.98 -3.99 -24.93
CA GLN A 299 9.58 -3.59 -26.21
C GLN A 299 10.40 -2.30 -26.08
N ARG A 300 10.20 -1.53 -24.99
CA ARG A 300 10.96 -0.33 -24.65
C ARG A 300 12.28 -0.65 -23.95
N GLY A 301 12.54 -1.93 -23.67
CA GLY A 301 13.81 -2.40 -23.13
C GLY A 301 13.97 -2.21 -21.62
N TRP A 302 12.89 -1.91 -20.90
CA TRP A 302 12.85 -1.83 -19.43
C TRP A 302 11.44 -2.14 -18.90
N GLN A 303 11.35 -2.71 -17.70
CA GLN A 303 10.09 -2.92 -16.97
C GLN A 303 10.31 -2.92 -15.45
N GLY A 304 9.34 -2.35 -14.73
CA GLY A 304 9.28 -2.34 -13.28
C GLY A 304 10.00 -1.15 -12.66
N SER A 305 9.46 -0.69 -11.53
CA SER A 305 10.08 0.29 -10.64
C SER A 305 9.71 -0.03 -9.20
N MET A 306 10.42 0.55 -8.24
CA MET A 306 10.01 0.60 -6.84
C MET A 306 9.15 1.81 -6.59
N THR A 307 8.35 1.77 -5.53
CA THR A 307 7.80 2.99 -4.93
C THR A 307 8.91 3.91 -4.43
N LEU A 308 8.57 5.16 -4.13
CA LEU A 308 9.34 5.98 -3.21
C LEU A 308 9.59 5.21 -1.89
N PRO A 309 10.73 5.44 -1.20
CA PRO A 309 10.92 4.94 0.15
C PRO A 309 9.88 5.54 1.08
N MET A 310 9.10 4.69 1.75
CA MET A 310 8.03 5.13 2.64
C MET A 310 8.32 4.78 4.09
N GLU A 311 8.11 5.73 5.00
CA GLU A 311 8.05 5.45 6.43
C GLU A 311 6.71 4.78 6.78
N VAL A 312 6.78 3.69 7.53
CA VAL A 312 5.59 2.98 8.04
C VAL A 312 5.40 3.29 9.51
N THR A 313 4.22 3.82 9.85
CA THR A 313 3.84 4.13 11.24
C THR A 313 2.48 3.53 11.60
N TYR A 314 2.24 3.29 12.88
CA TYR A 314 0.93 2.87 13.37
C TYR A 314 0.06 4.09 13.76
N ASP A 315 -1.15 4.15 13.24
CA ASP A 315 -2.17 5.12 13.63
C ASP A 315 -3.17 4.47 14.60
N ALA A 316 -3.06 4.82 15.88
CA ALA A 316 -3.95 4.30 16.92
C ALA A 316 -5.38 4.86 16.83
N ALA A 317 -5.60 6.02 16.20
CA ALA A 317 -6.93 6.61 16.09
C ALA A 317 -7.79 5.84 15.07
N THR A 318 -7.18 5.33 14.01
CA THR A 318 -7.85 4.55 12.95
C THR A 318 -7.57 3.05 13.03
N ASP A 319 -6.72 2.62 13.98
CA ASP A 319 -6.19 1.26 14.10
C ASP A 319 -5.70 0.70 12.75
N SER A 320 -4.87 1.48 12.07
CA SER A 320 -4.33 1.16 10.75
C SER A 320 -2.86 1.53 10.67
N LEU A 321 -2.17 1.04 9.65
CA LEU A 321 -0.85 1.59 9.31
C LEU A 321 -1.02 2.94 8.62
N ARG A 322 0.06 3.71 8.52
CA ARG A 322 0.30 4.78 7.54
C ARG A 322 1.56 4.42 6.77
N ALA A 323 1.61 4.75 5.49
CA ALA A 323 2.81 4.68 4.68
C ALA A 323 2.93 5.98 3.88
N PHE A 324 4.00 6.73 4.10
CA PHE A 324 4.20 8.03 3.47
C PHE A 324 5.67 8.22 3.09
N PRO A 325 5.99 8.91 1.99
CA PRO A 325 7.39 9.13 1.59
C PRO A 325 8.23 9.70 2.73
N ILE A 326 9.43 9.15 2.93
CA ILE A 326 10.34 9.64 3.97
C ILE A 326 10.68 11.12 3.75
N ALA A 327 11.01 11.82 4.84
CA ALA A 327 11.25 13.26 4.81
C ALA A 327 12.37 13.68 3.84
N GLU A 328 13.36 12.82 3.65
CA GLU A 328 14.52 13.03 2.78
C GLU A 328 14.12 13.22 1.31
N VAL A 329 13.02 12.62 0.85
CA VAL A 329 12.53 12.76 -0.54
C VAL A 329 12.20 14.23 -0.86
N ALA A 330 11.88 15.05 0.15
CA ALA A 330 11.69 16.50 -0.04
C ALA A 330 12.95 17.21 -0.57
N SER A 331 14.15 16.62 -0.41
CA SER A 331 15.40 17.15 -0.97
C SER A 331 15.50 17.07 -2.49
N LEU A 332 14.61 16.32 -3.16
CA LEU A 332 14.52 16.28 -4.63
C LEU A 332 13.74 17.45 -5.20
N ARG A 333 13.01 18.18 -4.36
CA ARG A 333 12.22 19.32 -4.80
C ARG A 333 13.14 20.46 -5.23
N ASN A 334 13.02 20.92 -6.47
CA ASN A 334 13.87 21.97 -7.03
C ASN A 334 13.14 23.33 -7.06
N GLN A 335 12.23 23.52 -8.02
CA GLN A 335 11.57 24.81 -8.23
C GLN A 335 10.06 24.69 -8.02
N SER A 336 9.47 25.62 -7.25
CA SER A 336 8.01 25.79 -7.25
C SER A 336 7.56 26.38 -8.59
N LEU A 337 6.71 25.64 -9.29
CA LEU A 337 6.16 26.00 -10.60
C LEU A 337 4.83 26.76 -10.46
N PHE A 338 4.08 26.45 -9.41
CA PHE A 338 2.80 27.10 -9.11
C PHE A 338 2.48 26.97 -7.62
N SER A 339 2.01 28.05 -6.99
CA SER A 339 1.44 27.99 -5.65
C SER A 339 0.25 28.92 -5.55
N ALA A 340 -0.80 28.47 -4.86
CA ALA A 340 -1.95 29.30 -4.56
C ALA A 340 -2.64 28.89 -3.27
N SER A 341 -3.47 29.76 -2.73
CA SER A 341 -4.26 29.48 -1.52
C SER A 341 -5.64 30.11 -1.63
N ASN A 342 -6.57 29.58 -0.83
CA ASN A 342 -7.95 30.08 -0.72
C ASN A 342 -8.69 30.22 -2.06
N ILE A 343 -8.56 29.21 -2.94
CA ILE A 343 -9.28 29.16 -4.21
C ILE A 343 -10.62 28.42 -4.03
N THR A 344 -11.70 28.98 -4.54
CA THR A 344 -12.96 28.24 -4.74
C THR A 344 -12.93 27.56 -6.10
N VAL A 345 -12.83 26.23 -6.11
CA VAL A 345 -12.94 25.42 -7.34
C VAL A 345 -14.43 25.30 -7.67
N LYS A 346 -14.81 25.71 -8.88
CA LYS A 346 -16.23 25.76 -9.27
C LYS A 346 -16.78 24.37 -9.55
N ALA A 347 -18.06 24.20 -9.30
CA ALA A 347 -18.80 23.00 -9.65
C ALA A 347 -18.70 22.71 -11.17
N GLY A 348 -18.37 21.48 -11.53
CA GLY A 348 -18.25 21.00 -12.91
C GLY A 348 -17.12 21.64 -13.71
N SER A 349 -16.10 22.20 -13.04
CA SER A 349 -14.99 22.85 -13.72
C SER A 349 -13.72 22.02 -13.70
N ASP A 350 -13.00 22.05 -14.82
CA ASP A 350 -11.61 21.64 -14.95
C ASP A 350 -10.78 22.89 -15.27
N THR A 351 -9.83 23.23 -14.41
CA THR A 351 -9.03 24.45 -14.54
C THR A 351 -7.56 24.11 -14.61
N ALA A 352 -6.92 24.37 -15.75
CA ALA A 352 -5.47 24.24 -15.88
C ALA A 352 -4.77 25.22 -14.93
N LEU A 353 -3.67 24.77 -14.33
CA LEU A 353 -2.79 25.59 -13.50
C LEU A 353 -1.66 26.16 -14.38
N PRO A 354 -1.68 27.46 -14.72
CA PRO A 354 -0.70 28.02 -15.65
C PRO A 354 0.74 27.86 -15.13
N GLY A 355 1.64 27.38 -15.97
CA GLY A 355 3.06 27.16 -15.62
C GLY A 355 3.34 25.89 -14.81
N ALA A 356 2.31 25.20 -14.30
CA ALA A 356 2.44 23.89 -13.65
C ALA A 356 2.52 22.78 -14.71
N THR A 357 3.65 22.71 -15.42
CA THR A 357 3.90 21.71 -16.47
C THR A 357 5.19 20.95 -16.20
N GLY A 358 5.17 19.63 -16.38
CA GLY A 358 6.35 18.78 -16.27
C GLY A 358 5.99 17.29 -16.23
N LEU A 359 7.00 16.45 -16.42
CA LEU A 359 6.87 14.99 -16.28
C LEU A 359 7.37 14.49 -14.92
N MET A 360 8.09 15.34 -14.18
CA MET A 360 8.62 15.05 -12.85
C MET A 360 8.13 16.12 -11.86
N LEU A 361 7.08 15.81 -11.10
CA LEU A 361 6.37 16.78 -10.28
C LEU A 361 6.04 16.24 -8.89
N GLN A 362 6.05 17.14 -7.91
CA GLN A 362 5.35 16.98 -6.64
C GLN A 362 4.18 17.97 -6.62
N VAL A 363 2.97 17.47 -6.35
CA VAL A 363 1.76 18.28 -6.13
C VAL A 363 1.29 18.06 -4.71
N THR A 364 1.16 19.13 -3.93
CA THR A 364 0.54 19.09 -2.60
C THR A 364 -0.69 19.97 -2.59
N ALA A 365 -1.83 19.45 -2.16
CA ALA A 365 -3.09 20.16 -2.14
C ALA A 365 -3.85 19.88 -0.85
N THR A 366 -4.42 20.91 -0.23
CA THR A 366 -5.27 20.80 0.95
C THR A 366 -6.65 21.33 0.63
N PHE A 367 -7.67 20.49 0.79
CA PHE A 367 -9.06 20.84 0.53
C PHE A 367 -9.81 20.93 1.85
N ALA A 368 -10.69 21.92 1.98
CA ALA A 368 -11.66 21.92 3.06
C ALA A 368 -12.67 20.80 2.81
N LEU A 369 -12.92 19.98 3.82
CA LEU A 369 -13.98 18.99 3.73
C LEU A 369 -15.33 19.71 3.59
N PRO A 370 -16.16 19.35 2.58
CA PRO A 370 -17.50 19.86 2.41
C PRO A 370 -18.24 19.85 3.76
N SER A 371 -18.70 21.01 4.18
CA SER A 371 -19.34 21.25 5.48
C SER A 371 -20.74 20.63 5.61
N ALA A 372 -21.05 19.60 4.80
CA ALA A 372 -22.36 18.96 4.73
C ALA A 372 -22.84 18.52 6.12
N GLU A 373 -21.94 18.06 6.99
CA GLU A 373 -22.30 17.71 8.37
C GLU A 373 -22.25 18.89 9.34
N ARG A 374 -21.23 19.75 9.30
CA ARG A 374 -21.14 20.87 10.27
C ARG A 374 -22.25 21.90 10.13
N SER A 375 -22.77 22.14 8.93
CA SER A 375 -23.81 23.16 8.69
C SER A 375 -25.22 22.66 9.00
N ALA A 376 -25.52 21.41 8.69
CA ALA A 376 -26.80 20.78 9.05
C ALA A 376 -26.86 20.49 10.57
N TRP A 377 -25.74 20.05 11.15
CA TRP A 377 -25.60 19.81 12.58
C TRP A 377 -25.57 21.10 13.41
N ARG A 378 -24.80 22.15 13.03
CA ARG A 378 -24.86 23.46 13.73
C ARG A 378 -26.26 24.04 13.73
N ARG A 379 -26.99 23.99 12.60
CA ARG A 379 -28.39 24.49 12.55
C ARG A 379 -29.33 23.67 13.43
N CYS A 380 -29.13 22.35 13.53
CA CYS A 380 -29.94 21.48 14.39
C CYS A 380 -29.55 21.62 15.89
N VAL A 381 -28.29 21.96 16.20
CA VAL A 381 -27.81 22.25 17.56
C VAL A 381 -28.14 23.67 18.02
N GLU A 382 -28.02 24.70 17.18
CA GLU A 382 -28.40 26.09 17.49
C GLU A 382 -29.92 26.23 17.66
N ALA A 383 -30.73 25.49 16.90
CA ALA A 383 -32.17 25.36 17.12
C ALA A 383 -32.53 24.71 18.47
N ARG A 384 -31.62 23.91 19.04
CA ARG A 384 -31.78 23.24 20.35
C ARG A 384 -31.59 24.19 21.54
N TRP A 385 -30.95 25.34 21.31
CA TRP A 385 -30.65 26.34 22.34
C TRP A 385 -31.45 27.65 22.21
N SER A 386 -32.28 27.79 21.17
CA SER A 386 -33.28 28.85 21.09
C SER A 386 -34.47 28.56 22.03
N ARG A 387 -34.75 29.47 22.97
CA ARG A 387 -35.72 29.27 24.07
C ARG A 387 -37.20 29.36 23.67
N SER A 388 -37.59 29.34 22.39
CA SER A 388 -38.94 29.79 21.99
C SER A 388 -39.86 28.87 21.17
N THR A 389 -39.57 27.58 20.94
CA THR A 389 -40.52 26.68 20.22
C THR A 389 -40.53 25.22 20.74
N SER A 390 -41.65 24.50 20.52
CA SER A 390 -41.94 23.14 21.04
C SER A 390 -41.23 22.00 20.27
N ASP A 391 -41.03 20.85 20.92
CA ASP A 391 -40.18 19.73 20.43
C ASP A 391 -40.61 19.09 19.10
N SER A 392 -41.89 19.11 18.75
CA SER A 392 -42.37 18.56 17.46
C SER A 392 -41.99 19.45 16.28
N GLN A 393 -42.11 20.79 16.42
CA GLN A 393 -41.67 21.74 15.39
C GLN A 393 -40.15 21.74 15.21
N ARG A 394 -39.36 21.37 16.25
CA ARG A 394 -37.90 21.19 16.18
C ARG A 394 -37.50 20.02 15.28
N LEU A 395 -38.19 18.88 15.42
CA LEU A 395 -37.96 17.68 14.61
C LEU A 395 -38.39 17.89 13.15
N ASP A 396 -39.49 18.59 12.91
CA ASP A 396 -39.97 18.87 11.56
C ASP A 396 -39.07 19.89 10.82
N SER A 397 -38.50 20.86 11.53
CA SER A 397 -37.51 21.80 10.95
C SER A 397 -36.18 21.11 10.60
N CYS A 398 -35.75 20.17 11.44
CA CYS A 398 -34.54 19.38 11.15
C CYS A 398 -34.79 18.36 10.00
N ARG A 399 -36.00 17.77 9.91
CA ARG A 399 -36.42 16.96 8.75
C ARG A 399 -36.55 17.77 7.46
N ALA A 400 -37.10 18.99 7.49
CA ALA A 400 -37.24 19.84 6.32
C ALA A 400 -35.88 20.31 5.76
N ALA A 401 -34.91 20.59 6.65
CA ALA A 401 -33.54 20.93 6.25
C ALA A 401 -32.79 19.74 5.59
N LEU A 402 -33.14 18.51 5.97
CA LEU A 402 -32.64 17.28 5.35
C LEU A 402 -33.42 16.91 4.07
N ALA A 403 -34.72 17.21 4.01
CA ALA A 403 -35.59 16.94 2.88
C ALA A 403 -35.35 17.87 1.67
N GLY A 404 -34.80 19.07 1.88
CA GLY A 404 -34.44 19.99 0.78
C GLY A 404 -33.34 19.49 -0.18
N ARG A 405 -32.80 18.28 0.03
CA ARG A 405 -31.81 17.63 -0.85
C ARG A 405 -32.36 16.46 -1.67
N THR A 406 -33.66 16.17 -1.62
CA THR A 406 -34.26 15.05 -2.37
C THR A 406 -34.40 15.30 -3.89
N GLY A 407 -33.69 16.28 -4.44
CA GLY A 407 -33.67 16.59 -5.87
C GLY A 407 -32.44 16.09 -6.64
N ALA A 408 -31.48 15.42 -5.98
CA ALA A 408 -30.42 14.70 -6.68
C ALA A 408 -30.83 13.23 -6.79
N GLY A 409 -30.98 12.72 -8.02
CA GLY A 409 -31.10 11.28 -8.27
C GLY A 409 -29.90 10.51 -7.69
N PRO A 410 -29.88 9.17 -7.76
CA PRO A 410 -28.87 8.33 -7.10
C PRO A 410 -27.42 8.46 -7.60
N THR A 411 -27.04 9.52 -8.33
CA THR A 411 -25.81 9.58 -9.14
C THR A 411 -25.15 10.96 -9.22
N SER A 412 -25.07 11.73 -8.13
CA SER A 412 -24.14 12.87 -8.08
C SER A 412 -23.11 12.68 -6.97
N SER A 413 -22.12 11.81 -7.19
CA SER A 413 -20.95 11.80 -6.31
C SER A 413 -20.20 13.12 -6.47
N GLN A 414 -19.97 13.83 -5.38
CA GLN A 414 -19.11 15.01 -5.39
C GLN A 414 -17.66 14.52 -5.36
N SER A 415 -16.92 14.75 -6.43
CA SER A 415 -15.48 14.47 -6.50
C SER A 415 -14.69 15.74 -6.74
N TYR A 416 -13.51 15.84 -6.16
CA TYR A 416 -12.63 16.99 -6.37
C TYR A 416 -11.17 16.60 -6.16
N GLY A 417 -10.26 17.32 -6.78
CA GLY A 417 -8.84 17.02 -6.69
C GLY A 417 -7.99 17.75 -7.71
N VAL A 418 -6.91 17.08 -8.11
CA VAL A 418 -5.97 17.53 -9.11
C VAL A 418 -5.94 16.56 -10.29
N GLY A 419 -5.86 17.08 -11.50
CA GLY A 419 -5.48 16.31 -12.66
C GLY A 419 -3.98 16.41 -12.92
N VAL A 420 -3.32 15.30 -13.24
CA VAL A 420 -1.91 15.27 -13.64
C VAL A 420 -1.75 14.51 -14.95
N ARG A 421 -0.59 14.64 -15.58
CA ARG A 421 -0.38 14.20 -16.96
C ARG A 421 -1.53 14.68 -17.85
N ALA A 422 -1.88 15.95 -17.71
CA ALA A 422 -3.08 16.52 -18.30
C ALA A 422 -2.78 17.26 -19.60
N ASN A 423 -3.64 17.04 -20.60
CA ASN A 423 -3.79 17.86 -21.79
C ASN A 423 -5.30 18.01 -22.06
N LEU A 424 -5.89 19.06 -21.47
CA LEU A 424 -7.33 19.31 -21.56
C LEU A 424 -7.82 19.51 -23.01
N ALA A 425 -6.97 20.04 -23.90
CA ALA A 425 -7.31 20.20 -25.31
C ALA A 425 -7.46 18.85 -26.03
N ALA A 426 -6.72 17.83 -25.59
CA ALA A 426 -6.82 16.46 -26.08
C ALA A 426 -7.81 15.59 -25.28
N GLY A 427 -8.40 16.12 -24.20
CA GLY A 427 -9.25 15.35 -23.29
C GLY A 427 -8.50 14.30 -22.46
N ILE A 428 -7.17 14.45 -22.33
CA ILE A 428 -6.29 13.51 -21.64
C ILE A 428 -5.99 14.00 -20.22
N GLU A 429 -6.17 13.15 -19.21
CA GLU A 429 -5.84 13.45 -17.81
C GLU A 429 -5.89 12.19 -16.93
N THR A 430 -5.02 12.12 -15.92
CA THR A 430 -5.22 11.24 -14.75
C THR A 430 -5.74 12.08 -13.58
N ARG A 431 -6.94 11.79 -13.07
CA ARG A 431 -7.55 12.55 -11.98
C ARG A 431 -7.29 11.90 -10.64
N LEU A 432 -6.75 12.66 -9.70
CA LEU A 432 -6.43 12.22 -8.35
C LEU A 432 -7.13 13.11 -7.33
N GLY A 433 -7.84 12.51 -6.39
CA GLY A 433 -8.57 13.32 -5.43
C GLY A 433 -9.46 12.51 -4.52
N PHE A 434 -10.56 13.13 -4.14
CA PHE A 434 -11.49 12.60 -3.18
C PHE A 434 -12.88 12.52 -3.78
N GLN A 435 -13.59 11.45 -3.45
CA GLN A 435 -15.01 11.28 -3.72
C GLN A 435 -15.75 11.19 -2.39
N HIS A 436 -16.81 11.99 -2.23
CA HIS A 436 -17.72 11.88 -1.10
C HIS A 436 -18.79 10.84 -1.41
N VAL A 437 -18.80 9.78 -0.62
CA VAL A 437 -19.87 8.77 -0.66
C VAL A 437 -20.89 9.16 0.40
N SER A 438 -22.12 9.42 -0.06
CA SER A 438 -23.23 9.75 0.84
C SER A 438 -23.68 8.50 1.60
N ALA A 439 -24.07 8.67 2.86
CA ALA A 439 -24.74 7.61 3.60
C ALA A 439 -26.03 7.18 2.90
N SER A 440 -26.26 5.87 2.85
CA SER A 440 -27.61 5.34 2.72
C SER A 440 -28.28 5.41 4.08
N GLY A 441 -29.51 5.92 4.13
CA GLY A 441 -30.35 5.69 5.30
C GLY A 441 -30.60 4.19 5.52
N PRO A 442 -31.22 3.78 6.64
CA PRO A 442 -31.51 2.38 6.91
C PRO A 442 -32.26 1.71 5.74
N LEU A 443 -31.61 0.73 5.12
CA LEU A 443 -32.14 -0.13 4.08
C LEU A 443 -32.86 -1.30 4.75
N ASN A 444 -34.19 -1.21 4.79
CA ASN A 444 -35.00 -2.23 5.44
C ASN A 444 -35.12 -3.49 4.57
N ASN A 445 -35.14 -4.67 5.22
CA ASN A 445 -35.15 -5.97 4.56
C ASN A 445 -33.92 -6.20 3.66
N THR A 446 -32.77 -5.73 4.12
CA THR A 446 -31.52 -5.74 3.35
C THR A 446 -30.37 -6.20 4.22
N ASP A 447 -29.65 -7.19 3.72
CA ASP A 447 -28.34 -7.63 4.22
C ASP A 447 -27.22 -7.05 3.35
N MET A 448 -26.03 -6.95 3.91
CA MET A 448 -24.81 -6.67 3.15
C MET A 448 -23.77 -7.70 3.58
N PRO A 449 -23.86 -8.94 3.09
CA PRO A 449 -23.09 -10.05 3.64
C PRO A 449 -21.57 -9.86 3.43
N GLY A 450 -20.79 -10.13 4.48
CA GLY A 450 -19.34 -10.00 4.48
C GLY A 450 -18.85 -8.62 4.91
N GLY A 451 -17.52 -8.45 4.88
CA GLY A 451 -16.84 -7.22 5.33
C GLY A 451 -16.90 -6.98 6.84
N ASP A 452 -17.46 -7.90 7.61
CA ASP A 452 -17.62 -7.80 9.06
C ASP A 452 -16.27 -7.85 9.77
N TYR A 453 -15.99 -6.82 10.57
CA TYR A 453 -14.81 -6.81 11.45
C TYR A 453 -15.20 -6.80 12.93
N ARG A 454 -16.48 -6.53 13.24
CA ARG A 454 -16.98 -6.50 14.61
C ARG A 454 -18.45 -6.88 14.67
N ASP A 455 -18.75 -7.89 15.47
CA ASP A 455 -20.10 -8.36 15.73
C ASP A 455 -20.42 -8.30 17.23
N PHE A 456 -21.55 -7.69 17.59
CA PHE A 456 -21.96 -7.60 18.99
C PHE A 456 -23.48 -7.72 19.18
N ALA A 457 -23.85 -8.23 20.35
CA ALA A 457 -25.23 -8.34 20.75
C ALA A 457 -25.81 -6.98 21.12
N LEU A 458 -27.07 -6.74 20.76
CA LEU A 458 -27.86 -5.60 21.15
C LEU A 458 -28.94 -6.03 22.16
N PRO A 459 -29.46 -5.09 22.99
CA PRO A 459 -30.49 -5.43 23.98
C PRO A 459 -31.77 -5.93 23.30
N ALA A 460 -32.19 -7.16 23.63
CA ALA A 460 -33.44 -7.76 23.11
C ALA A 460 -34.69 -6.99 23.57
N SER A 461 -34.64 -6.33 24.73
CA SER A 461 -35.74 -5.53 25.27
C SER A 461 -35.88 -4.15 24.61
N ALA A 462 -34.91 -3.70 23.81
CA ALA A 462 -34.96 -2.39 23.17
C ALA A 462 -35.79 -2.45 21.87
N PRO A 463 -36.55 -1.39 21.53
CA PRO A 463 -37.25 -1.30 20.25
C PRO A 463 -36.28 -1.44 19.07
N ALA A 464 -36.71 -2.10 17.99
CA ALA A 464 -35.87 -2.32 16.81
C ALA A 464 -35.31 -1.00 16.23
N GLU A 465 -36.11 0.07 16.21
CA GLU A 465 -35.66 1.40 15.76
C GLU A 465 -34.48 1.91 16.60
N GLN A 466 -34.53 1.75 17.94
CA GLN A 466 -33.43 2.15 18.80
C GLN A 466 -32.18 1.31 18.55
N ASN A 467 -32.34 0.00 18.30
CA ASN A 467 -31.23 -0.88 17.98
C ASN A 467 -30.59 -0.57 16.62
N ILE A 468 -31.39 -0.21 15.62
CA ILE A 468 -30.92 0.29 14.30
C ILE A 468 -30.11 1.59 14.50
N GLN A 469 -30.61 2.53 15.29
CA GLN A 469 -29.89 3.77 15.60
C GLN A 469 -28.60 3.50 16.38
N ASN A 470 -28.60 2.61 17.36
CA ASN A 470 -27.39 2.26 18.10
C ASN A 470 -26.34 1.62 17.18
N CYS A 471 -26.75 0.74 16.27
CA CYS A 471 -25.85 0.10 15.31
C CYS A 471 -25.24 1.14 14.35
N SER A 472 -26.06 2.02 13.78
CA SER A 472 -25.59 3.09 12.89
C SER A 472 -24.68 4.10 13.60
N GLN A 473 -25.01 4.51 14.83
CA GLN A 473 -24.20 5.43 15.62
C GLN A 473 -22.88 4.80 16.08
N THR A 474 -22.87 3.50 16.37
CA THR A 474 -21.62 2.79 16.68
C THR A 474 -20.73 2.76 15.45
N CYS A 475 -21.29 2.47 14.26
CA CYS A 475 -20.55 2.55 13.01
C CYS A 475 -19.98 3.96 12.76
N LEU A 476 -20.82 5.00 12.88
CA LEU A 476 -20.38 6.40 12.73
C LEU A 476 -19.29 6.82 13.72
N ALA A 477 -19.22 6.17 14.88
CA ALA A 477 -18.21 6.46 15.89
C ALA A 477 -16.86 5.77 15.61
N GLU A 478 -16.82 4.77 14.72
CA GLU A 478 -15.64 3.99 14.41
C GLU A 478 -15.03 4.40 13.06
N PRO A 479 -13.79 4.91 13.01
CA PRO A 479 -13.19 5.40 11.77
C PRO A 479 -13.08 4.38 10.65
N GLN A 480 -13.00 3.09 10.99
CA GLN A 480 -12.90 1.98 10.03
C GLN A 480 -14.26 1.50 9.51
N CYS A 481 -15.38 1.95 10.09
CA CYS A 481 -16.70 1.50 9.69
C CYS A 481 -17.19 2.26 8.46
N VAL A 482 -17.63 1.54 7.43
CA VAL A 482 -18.25 2.13 6.23
C VAL A 482 -19.68 1.65 6.02
N ALA A 483 -20.03 0.49 6.59
CA ALA A 483 -21.38 -0.05 6.57
C ALA A 483 -21.68 -0.83 7.85
N TRP A 484 -22.97 -1.10 8.09
CA TRP A 484 -23.43 -1.88 9.21
C TRP A 484 -24.66 -2.70 8.83
N THR A 485 -24.83 -3.84 9.49
CA THR A 485 -26.02 -4.68 9.39
C THR A 485 -26.56 -4.99 10.77
N TYR A 486 -27.82 -4.60 11.00
CA TYR A 486 -28.62 -4.99 12.15
C TYR A 486 -29.43 -6.24 11.81
N VAL A 487 -29.24 -7.31 12.58
CA VAL A 487 -30.03 -8.54 12.47
C VAL A 487 -31.14 -8.52 13.53
N ARG A 488 -32.39 -8.62 13.09
CA ARG A 488 -33.58 -8.64 13.93
C ARG A 488 -33.63 -9.92 14.78
N ASP A 489 -34.33 -9.82 15.90
CA ASP A 489 -34.69 -11.00 16.70
C ASP A 489 -35.55 -11.99 15.88
N GLY A 490 -35.37 -13.29 16.12
CA GLY A 490 -36.17 -14.36 15.51
C GLY A 490 -35.86 -14.70 14.04
N GLY A 491 -34.75 -14.20 13.47
CA GLY A 491 -34.29 -14.58 12.13
C GLY A 491 -33.73 -16.01 12.02
N PRO A 492 -33.31 -16.48 10.84
CA PRO A 492 -32.72 -17.81 10.63
C PRO A 492 -31.46 -18.04 11.47
N ALA A 493 -30.76 -16.95 11.82
CA ALA A 493 -29.62 -16.96 12.72
C ALA A 493 -30.00 -17.04 14.21
N ALA A 494 -31.29 -16.96 14.58
CA ALA A 494 -31.75 -16.97 15.97
C ALA A 494 -31.48 -18.30 16.70
N THR A 495 -31.29 -19.40 15.96
CA THR A 495 -30.85 -20.69 16.51
C THR A 495 -29.38 -20.68 16.93
N ALA A 496 -28.54 -19.87 16.28
CA ALA A 496 -27.13 -19.68 16.61
C ALA A 496 -26.89 -18.48 17.54
N PHE A 497 -27.75 -17.46 17.48
CA PHE A 497 -27.64 -16.22 18.25
C PHE A 497 -29.03 -15.75 18.74
N PRO A 498 -29.40 -15.99 20.01
CA PRO A 498 -30.77 -15.79 20.51
C PRO A 498 -31.13 -14.32 20.82
N VAL A 499 -30.37 -13.35 20.31
CA VAL A 499 -30.55 -11.92 20.57
C VAL A 499 -30.28 -11.10 19.31
N PRO A 500 -30.88 -9.91 19.15
CA PRO A 500 -30.54 -9.01 18.05
C PRO A 500 -29.04 -8.69 18.02
N ARG A 501 -28.48 -8.49 16.83
CA ARG A 501 -27.05 -8.22 16.65
C ARG A 501 -26.81 -7.04 15.73
N CYS A 502 -25.65 -6.42 15.92
CA CYS A 502 -25.07 -5.46 15.01
C CYS A 502 -23.74 -5.99 14.51
N SER A 503 -23.55 -5.94 13.20
CA SER A 503 -22.33 -6.28 12.49
C SER A 503 -21.80 -5.02 11.83
N LEU A 504 -20.61 -4.57 12.22
CA LEU A 504 -19.93 -3.42 11.63
C LEU A 504 -18.97 -3.88 10.54
N LYS A 505 -18.94 -3.15 9.44
CA LYS A 505 -18.27 -3.55 8.21
C LYS A 505 -17.24 -2.52 7.76
N SER A 506 -16.08 -3.00 7.34
CA SER A 506 -14.97 -2.19 6.83
C SER A 506 -15.02 -1.98 5.31
N SER A 507 -15.97 -2.66 4.66
CA SER A 507 -16.39 -2.42 3.28
C SER A 507 -17.92 -2.27 3.24
N ALA A 508 -18.47 -1.79 2.12
CA ALA A 508 -19.91 -1.77 1.87
C ALA A 508 -20.22 -2.81 0.78
N PRO A 509 -20.43 -4.09 1.14
CA PRO A 509 -20.77 -5.13 0.17
C PRO A 509 -22.04 -4.82 -0.60
N PRO A 510 -22.26 -5.49 -1.75
CA PRO A 510 -23.54 -5.45 -2.44
C PRO A 510 -24.71 -5.78 -1.49
N ALA A 511 -25.81 -5.05 -1.66
CA ALA A 511 -27.02 -5.22 -0.87
C ALA A 511 -27.83 -6.42 -1.37
N ASP A 512 -28.15 -7.35 -0.46
CA ASP A 512 -28.97 -8.54 -0.71
C ASP A 512 -30.31 -8.45 0.01
N ALA A 513 -31.37 -8.94 -0.63
CA ALA A 513 -32.70 -8.94 -0.03
C ALA A 513 -32.79 -9.94 1.14
N ASN A 514 -33.03 -9.44 2.36
CA ASN A 514 -33.16 -10.27 3.55
C ASN A 514 -34.11 -9.61 4.57
N LYS A 515 -35.31 -10.17 4.74
CA LYS A 515 -36.36 -9.63 5.63
C LYS A 515 -35.97 -9.50 7.11
N TRP A 516 -34.88 -10.14 7.52
CA TRP A 516 -34.40 -10.13 8.91
C TRP A 516 -33.32 -9.09 9.16
N CYS A 517 -32.80 -8.47 8.11
CA CYS A 517 -31.69 -7.53 8.21
C CYS A 517 -32.17 -6.11 7.89
N VAL A 518 -31.55 -5.14 8.57
CA VAL A 518 -31.55 -3.73 8.19
C VAL A 518 -30.10 -3.33 8.06
N SER A 519 -29.71 -2.85 6.89
CA SER A 519 -28.33 -2.42 6.66
C SER A 519 -28.27 -0.92 6.38
N GLY A 520 -27.09 -0.34 6.45
CA GLY A 520 -26.88 1.03 6.05
C GLY A 520 -25.40 1.33 5.86
N THR A 521 -25.12 2.43 5.18
CA THR A 521 -23.76 2.94 5.00
C THR A 521 -23.61 4.27 5.74
N VAL A 522 -22.39 4.55 6.19
CA VAL A 522 -22.05 5.85 6.77
C VAL A 522 -21.36 6.72 5.72
N PRO A 523 -21.37 8.06 5.86
CA PRO A 523 -20.64 8.92 4.94
C PRO A 523 -19.16 8.56 5.00
N SER A 524 -18.53 8.42 3.83
CA SER A 524 -17.10 8.14 3.74
C SER A 524 -16.44 9.00 2.68
N LEU A 525 -15.16 9.23 2.88
CA LEU A 525 -14.30 9.85 1.89
C LEU A 525 -13.48 8.75 1.25
N VAL A 526 -13.48 8.72 -0.07
CA VAL A 526 -12.73 7.75 -0.85
C VAL A 526 -11.65 8.50 -1.59
N GLN A 527 -10.40 8.07 -1.46
CA GLN A 527 -9.33 8.52 -2.35
C GLN A 527 -9.51 7.81 -3.70
N VAL A 528 -9.38 8.54 -4.80
CA VAL A 528 -9.55 8.01 -6.15
C VAL A 528 -8.41 8.45 -7.03
N ASN A 529 -7.84 7.51 -7.78
CA ASN A 529 -7.02 7.74 -8.97
C ASN A 529 -7.79 7.21 -10.19
N ASP A 530 -8.31 8.10 -11.00
CA ASP A 530 -9.06 7.81 -12.22
C ASP A 530 -8.16 8.01 -13.45
N GLN A 531 -7.82 6.90 -14.11
CA GLN A 531 -7.02 6.84 -15.33
C GLN A 531 -7.87 6.55 -16.59
N SER A 532 -9.19 6.59 -16.49
CA SER A 532 -10.10 6.31 -17.62
C SER A 532 -9.90 7.26 -18.82
N ARG A 533 -9.27 8.42 -18.58
CA ARG A 533 -8.90 9.43 -19.58
C ARG A 533 -7.40 9.64 -19.68
N ALA A 534 -6.59 8.74 -19.13
CA ALA A 534 -5.14 8.93 -19.10
C ALA A 534 -4.48 8.90 -20.49
N GLY A 535 -5.18 8.44 -21.53
CA GLY A 535 -4.62 8.30 -22.87
C GLY A 535 -3.52 7.23 -22.94
N GLY A 536 -2.92 7.07 -24.12
CA GLY A 536 -1.83 6.12 -24.31
C GLY A 536 -2.24 4.64 -24.16
N ASP A 537 -1.22 3.78 -23.99
CA ASP A 537 -1.36 2.32 -24.04
C ASP A 537 -1.34 1.64 -22.67
N GLY A 538 -1.46 2.41 -21.59
CA GLY A 538 -1.57 1.90 -20.21
C GLY A 538 -2.96 1.41 -19.84
N ALA A 539 -3.11 1.08 -18.55
CA ALA A 539 -4.42 0.82 -17.97
C ALA A 539 -5.31 2.07 -17.97
N HIS A 540 -6.58 1.87 -18.36
CA HIS A 540 -7.66 2.87 -18.31
C HIS A 540 -8.66 2.48 -17.22
N SER A 541 -8.20 2.50 -15.97
CA SER A 541 -8.96 2.03 -14.80
C SER A 541 -9.18 3.13 -13.76
N VAL A 542 -10.18 2.91 -12.91
CA VAL A 542 -10.37 3.70 -11.68
C VAL A 542 -9.92 2.87 -10.50
N VAL A 543 -8.96 3.38 -9.74
CA VAL A 543 -8.50 2.80 -8.48
C VAL A 543 -8.98 3.66 -7.34
N ALA A 544 -9.58 3.05 -6.32
CA ALA A 544 -10.16 3.75 -5.19
C ALA A 544 -9.85 3.06 -3.87
N GLU A 545 -9.72 3.85 -2.81
CA GLU A 545 -9.49 3.37 -1.45
C GLU A 545 -10.33 4.19 -0.47
N SER A 546 -11.08 3.51 0.40
CA SER A 546 -11.83 4.15 1.48
C SER A 546 -10.87 4.71 2.53
N LEU A 547 -11.06 5.97 2.90
CA LEU A 547 -10.25 6.63 3.91
C LEU A 547 -10.94 6.58 5.27
N PRO A 548 -10.29 6.05 6.31
CA PRO A 548 -10.77 6.24 7.67
C PRO A 548 -10.56 7.72 8.05
N ILE A 549 -11.62 8.53 8.04
CA ILE A 549 -11.53 9.92 8.46
C ILE A 549 -11.66 9.99 9.97
N ALA A 550 -10.67 10.59 10.64
CA ALA A 550 -10.75 10.87 12.06
C ALA A 550 -11.93 11.80 12.39
N LYS A 551 -12.65 11.49 13.47
CA LYS A 551 -13.78 12.30 13.95
C LYS A 551 -13.36 13.77 14.11
N GLY A 552 -14.10 14.67 13.46
CA GLY A 552 -13.86 16.12 13.55
C GLY A 552 -12.87 16.69 12.54
N ALA A 553 -12.33 15.87 11.63
CA ALA A 553 -11.49 16.36 10.53
C ALA A 553 -12.18 17.50 9.77
N SER A 554 -11.41 18.54 9.45
CA SER A 554 -11.91 19.71 8.73
C SER A 554 -11.35 19.83 7.32
N VAL A 555 -10.29 19.09 7.03
CA VAL A 555 -9.51 19.17 5.80
C VAL A 555 -9.11 17.77 5.34
N SER A 556 -8.84 17.66 4.05
CA SER A 556 -8.14 16.51 3.47
C SER A 556 -6.91 16.99 2.72
N GLU A 557 -5.78 16.35 3.00
CA GLU A 557 -4.50 16.61 2.36
C GLU A 557 -4.26 15.56 1.26
N LEU A 558 -3.80 16.00 0.09
CA LEU A 558 -3.40 15.15 -1.02
C LEU A 558 -1.97 15.51 -1.42
N SER A 559 -1.06 14.53 -1.37
CA SER A 559 0.29 14.62 -1.93
C SER A 559 0.37 13.68 -3.12
N VAL A 560 0.74 14.19 -4.29
CA VAL A 560 0.91 13.43 -5.53
C VAL A 560 2.34 13.58 -6.02
N TRP A 561 2.98 12.46 -6.33
CA TRP A 561 4.29 12.39 -6.96
C TRP A 561 4.12 11.81 -8.35
N VAL A 562 4.56 12.56 -9.36
CA VAL A 562 4.48 12.19 -10.78
C VAL A 562 5.89 12.02 -11.30
N ASP A 563 6.27 10.80 -11.64
CA ASP A 563 7.57 10.47 -12.21
C ASP A 563 7.40 9.79 -13.56
N HIS A 564 7.24 10.61 -14.59
CA HIS A 564 6.91 10.19 -15.92
C HIS A 564 5.66 9.29 -15.94
N SER A 565 5.85 7.97 -15.89
CA SER A 565 4.77 6.98 -15.92
C SER A 565 4.32 6.46 -14.55
N VAL A 566 5.05 6.75 -13.45
CA VAL A 566 4.61 6.41 -12.09
C VAL A 566 3.85 7.57 -11.49
N ILE A 567 2.70 7.29 -10.90
CA ILE A 567 1.94 8.26 -10.12
C ILE A 567 1.63 7.65 -8.75
N GLU A 568 2.21 8.22 -7.69
CA GLU A 568 1.92 7.87 -6.30
C GLU A 568 1.12 9.00 -5.64
N SER A 569 -0.07 8.68 -5.10
CA SER A 569 -0.92 9.63 -4.39
C SER A 569 -1.18 9.18 -2.96
N PHE A 570 -1.04 10.13 -2.04
CA PHE A 570 -1.15 9.92 -0.61
C PHE A 570 -2.19 10.88 -0.02
N ALA A 571 -3.23 10.33 0.59
CA ALA A 571 -4.20 11.09 1.34
C ALA A 571 -3.85 11.17 2.82
N ASN A 572 -4.00 12.35 3.41
CA ASN A 572 -3.91 12.60 4.85
C ASN A 572 -2.65 12.01 5.48
N ARG A 573 -1.48 12.27 4.87
CA ARG A 573 -0.17 11.74 5.31
C ARG A 573 -0.14 10.21 5.36
N GLY A 574 -0.50 9.60 4.23
CA GLY A 574 -0.35 8.17 4.03
C GLY A 574 -1.40 7.32 4.73
N LEU A 575 -2.56 7.88 5.11
CA LEU A 575 -3.71 7.05 5.51
C LEU A 575 -4.26 6.30 4.29
N GLY A 576 -4.57 7.03 3.22
CA GLY A 576 -4.79 6.42 1.91
C GLY A 576 -3.55 6.50 1.07
N ARG A 577 -3.28 5.44 0.32
CA ARG A 577 -2.17 5.40 -0.62
C ARG A 577 -2.56 4.62 -1.86
N ILE A 578 -2.40 5.27 -3.01
CA ILE A 578 -2.66 4.67 -4.31
C ILE A 578 -1.44 4.90 -5.20
N VAL A 579 -0.91 3.81 -5.77
CA VAL A 579 0.08 3.88 -6.84
C VAL A 579 -0.52 3.36 -8.13
N THR A 580 -0.26 4.08 -9.22
CA THR A 580 -0.77 3.75 -10.55
C THR A 580 0.28 4.01 -11.62
N ARG A 581 0.16 3.34 -12.77
CA ARG A 581 0.99 3.55 -13.96
C ARG A 581 0.19 4.21 -15.08
N SER A 582 0.71 5.28 -15.66
CA SER A 582 0.07 6.09 -16.70
C SER A 582 1.04 6.33 -17.86
N TYR A 583 0.61 6.17 -19.13
CA TYR A 583 1.51 6.30 -20.29
C TYR A 583 0.99 7.20 -21.43
N PRO A 584 0.41 8.38 -21.16
CA PRO A 584 0.13 9.33 -22.24
C PRO A 584 1.41 9.77 -22.94
N ASP A 585 1.22 10.45 -24.07
CA ASP A 585 2.30 11.15 -24.75
C ASP A 585 2.87 12.33 -23.92
N ALA A 586 4.08 12.77 -24.27
CA ALA A 586 4.80 13.86 -23.60
C ALA A 586 4.05 15.19 -23.55
N THR A 587 3.06 15.42 -24.44
CA THR A 587 2.30 16.68 -24.44
C THR A 587 1.29 16.74 -23.29
N ALA A 588 0.92 15.58 -22.73
CA ALA A 588 0.12 15.49 -21.51
C ALA A 588 1.01 15.68 -20.28
N ASN A 589 1.44 16.92 -20.06
CA ASN A 589 2.38 17.31 -19.01
C ASN A 589 1.84 18.39 -18.07
N GLY A 590 0.57 18.80 -18.21
CA GLY A 590 -0.04 19.82 -17.36
C GLY A 590 -0.57 19.27 -16.03
N VAL A 591 -0.87 20.21 -15.13
CA VAL A 591 -1.63 19.99 -13.90
C VAL A 591 -2.92 20.80 -13.93
N THR A 592 -4.01 20.23 -13.43
CA THR A 592 -5.32 20.89 -13.33
C THR A 592 -5.91 20.78 -11.93
N LEU A 593 -6.91 21.60 -11.65
CA LEU A 593 -7.84 21.44 -10.54
C LEU A 593 -9.21 21.07 -11.09
N PHE A 594 -9.87 20.10 -10.45
CA PHE A 594 -11.23 19.71 -10.81
C PHE A 594 -12.16 19.64 -9.60
N ALA A 595 -13.44 19.86 -9.84
CA ALA A 595 -14.52 19.55 -8.91
C ALA A 595 -15.78 19.14 -9.68
N ASP A 596 -16.15 17.88 -9.61
CA ASP A 596 -17.38 17.33 -10.18
C ASP A 596 -18.52 17.42 -9.15
N GLY A 597 -19.72 17.78 -9.61
CA GLY A 597 -20.87 17.98 -8.73
C GLY A 597 -20.84 19.34 -8.04
N ALA A 598 -20.41 19.41 -6.78
CA ALA A 598 -20.37 20.66 -6.01
C ALA A 598 -18.96 21.25 -5.98
N GLY A 599 -18.86 22.58 -5.94
CA GLY A 599 -17.57 23.26 -5.77
C GLY A 599 -16.92 22.94 -4.42
N VAL A 600 -15.60 23.01 -4.37
CA VAL A 600 -14.81 22.77 -3.15
C VAL A 600 -13.91 23.97 -2.85
N GLN A 601 -13.66 24.20 -1.56
CA GLN A 601 -12.68 25.19 -1.14
C GLN A 601 -11.29 24.54 -1.08
N LEU A 602 -10.39 24.94 -1.96
CA LEU A 602 -8.98 24.63 -1.90
C LEU A 602 -8.30 25.63 -0.94
N MET A 603 -7.73 25.11 0.14
CA MET A 603 -7.03 25.92 1.14
C MET A 603 -5.63 26.30 0.67
N SER A 604 -4.90 25.33 0.11
CA SER A 604 -3.59 25.54 -0.47
C SER A 604 -3.32 24.52 -1.56
N ILE A 605 -2.56 24.93 -2.57
CA ILE A 605 -1.91 24.04 -3.52
C ILE A 605 -0.50 24.55 -3.79
N ASP A 606 0.40 23.61 -3.97
CA ASP A 606 1.73 23.87 -4.47
C ASP A 606 2.16 22.74 -5.42
N VAL A 607 2.74 23.13 -6.56
CA VAL A 607 3.31 22.25 -7.57
C VAL A 607 4.78 22.60 -7.73
N ALA A 608 5.65 21.62 -7.61
CA ALA A 608 7.09 21.79 -7.79
C ALA A 608 7.69 20.76 -8.73
N SER A 609 8.74 21.15 -9.44
CA SER A 609 9.60 20.23 -10.16
C SER A 609 10.43 19.39 -9.19
N VAL A 610 10.72 18.16 -9.63
CA VAL A 610 11.51 17.17 -8.87
C VAL A 610 12.75 16.81 -9.69
N GLU A 611 13.87 16.55 -9.02
CA GLU A 611 15.12 16.14 -9.64
C GLU A 611 15.26 14.62 -9.75
N SER A 612 16.15 14.17 -10.64
CA SER A 612 16.47 12.75 -10.78
C SER A 612 17.24 12.25 -9.55
N ILE A 613 16.99 10.99 -9.16
CA ILE A 613 17.70 10.34 -8.04
C ILE A 613 19.05 9.76 -8.45
N TRP A 614 19.32 9.64 -9.74
CA TRP A 614 20.44 8.85 -10.23
C TRP A 614 21.74 9.64 -10.21
N VAL A 615 22.73 9.12 -9.49
CA VAL A 615 24.10 9.66 -9.43
C VAL A 615 25.10 8.69 -10.07
N GLN A 616 26.23 9.23 -10.54
CA GLN A 616 27.28 8.42 -11.14
C GLN A 616 28.21 7.86 -10.07
N GLY A 617 27.96 6.60 -9.68
CA GLY A 617 28.74 5.90 -8.67
C GLY A 617 28.58 6.50 -7.26
N ARG A 618 29.36 5.97 -6.31
CA ARG A 618 29.33 6.42 -4.91
C ARG A 618 29.79 7.88 -4.78
N PRO A 619 28.96 8.78 -4.22
CA PRO A 619 29.38 10.15 -3.93
C PRO A 619 30.56 10.18 -2.96
N ARG A 620 31.49 11.12 -3.16
CA ARG A 620 32.51 11.43 -2.14
C ARG A 620 31.83 12.22 -1.02
N LEU A 621 31.89 11.69 0.20
CA LEU A 621 31.44 12.37 1.42
C LEU A 621 32.29 13.60 1.75
#